data_AF-A0A319DFU6-F1
#
_entry.id   AF-A0A319DFU6-F1
#
_cell.length_a   1.000
_cell.length_b   1.000
_cell.length_c   1.000
_cell.angle_alpha   90.00
_cell.angle_beta   90.00
_cell.angle_gamma   90.00
#
_symmetry.space_group_name_H-M   'P 1'
#
loop_
_entity.id
_entity.type
_entity.pdbx_description
1 polymer ?
#
loop_
_entity_poly.entity_id
_entity_poly.type
_entity_poly.pdbx_seq_one_letter_code
_entity_poly.pdbx_strand_id
1 'polypeptide(L)' 'FNKLKSFFIIKLVLIIFNFFYITIVEINFSKYIIKRVLSQFNNKEILQLYIYFLKKNLPAEYNYKIYNKKLLIVI' A
#
# COMPACT_ATOMS: atom_id res chain seq x y z
N PHE A 1 20.49 -6.72 1.29
CA PHE A 1 20.34 -7.34 -0.05
C PHE A 1 19.52 -8.64 -0.01
N ASN A 2 19.90 -9.64 0.80
CA ASN A 2 19.21 -10.96 0.84
C ASN A 2 17.72 -10.89 1.22
N LYS A 3 17.31 -10.01 2.15
CA LYS A 3 15.88 -9.77 2.47
C LYS A 3 15.07 -9.24 1.28
N LEU A 4 15.67 -8.46 0.39
CA LEU A 4 14.96 -7.97 -0.80
C LEU A 4 14.75 -9.12 -1.79
N LYS A 5 15.76 -9.97 -1.98
CA LYS A 5 15.63 -11.18 -2.81
C LYS A 5 14.50 -12.09 -2.33
N SER A 6 14.36 -12.30 -1.02
CA SER A 6 13.25 -13.13 -0.50
C SER A 6 11.87 -12.52 -0.82
N PHE A 7 11.70 -11.20 -0.76
CA PHE A 7 10.43 -10.56 -1.16
C PHE A 7 10.12 -10.73 -2.65
N PHE A 8 11.13 -10.73 -3.53
CA PHE A 8 10.92 -10.96 -4.96
C PHE A 8 10.69 -12.43 -5.33
N ILE A 9 11.18 -13.37 -4.50
CA ILE A 9 10.99 -14.82 -4.71
C ILE A 9 9.62 -15.26 -4.19
N ILE A 10 9.06 -14.57 -3.19
CA ILE A 10 7.68 -14.77 -2.73
C ILE A 10 6.73 -14.20 -3.79
N LYS A 11 6.14 -15.07 -4.61
CA LYS A 11 5.16 -14.68 -5.62
C LYS A 11 3.90 -14.15 -4.92
N LEU A 12 3.72 -12.83 -4.91
CA LEU A 12 2.46 -12.21 -4.50
C LEU A 12 1.38 -12.59 -5.52
N VAL A 13 0.31 -13.23 -5.06
CA VAL A 13 -0.87 -13.51 -5.86
C VAL A 13 -1.75 -12.27 -5.84
N LEU A 14 -1.64 -11.46 -6.88
CA LEU A 14 -2.52 -10.31 -7.11
C LEU A 14 -3.80 -10.79 -7.78
N ILE A 15 -4.94 -10.30 -7.30
CA ILE A 15 -6.23 -10.53 -7.96
C ILE A 15 -6.55 -9.41 -8.96
N ILE A 16 -7.47 -9.68 -9.88
CA ILE A 16 -8.05 -8.64 -10.74
C ILE A 16 -9.01 -7.79 -9.92
N PHE A 17 -8.99 -6.48 -10.13
CA PHE A 17 -9.92 -5.56 -9.48
C PHE A 17 -11.37 -5.86 -9.83
N ASN A 18 -12.24 -5.85 -8.83
CA ASN A 18 -13.68 -5.93 -9.02
C ASN A 18 -14.39 -4.73 -8.36
N PHE A 19 -15.17 -3.98 -9.14
CA PHE A 19 -15.92 -2.81 -8.67
C PHE A 19 -17.00 -3.14 -7.65
N PHE A 20 -17.50 -4.38 -7.63
CA PHE A 20 -18.54 -4.81 -6.69
C PHE A 20 -18.00 -5.24 -5.32
N TYR A 21 -16.67 -5.35 -5.18
CA TYR A 21 -16.03 -5.82 -3.96
C TYR A 21 -15.60 -4.66 -3.07
N ILE A 22 -15.84 -4.82 -1.77
CA ILE A 22 -15.36 -3.87 -0.77
C ILE A 22 -13.84 -3.85 -0.82
N THR A 23 -13.30 -2.65 -0.99
CA THR A 23 -11.87 -2.41 -1.07
C THR A 23 -11.38 -1.80 0.23
N ILE A 24 -10.32 -2.39 0.80
CA ILE A 24 -9.59 -1.84 1.95
C ILE A 24 -8.29 -1.24 1.44
N VAL A 25 -8.01 -0.03 1.93
CA VAL A 25 -6.74 0.66 1.73
C VAL A 25 -5.98 0.66 3.05
N GLU A 26 -4.91 -0.11 3.13
CA GLU A 26 -3.97 -0.04 4.24
C GLU A 26 -2.82 0.89 3.89
N ILE A 27 -2.49 1.75 4.85
CA ILE A 27 -1.54 2.83 4.67
C ILE A 27 -0.49 2.75 5.76
N ASN A 28 0.77 2.71 5.34
CA ASN A 28 1.90 2.83 6.25
C ASN A 28 2.82 3.97 5.82
N PHE A 29 3.08 4.89 6.74
CA PHE A 29 3.93 6.04 6.54
C PHE A 29 5.25 5.88 7.29
N SER A 30 6.35 6.09 6.57
CA SER A 30 7.65 6.36 7.17
C SER A 30 8.11 7.75 6.74
N LYS A 31 9.12 8.30 7.44
CA LYS A 31 9.65 9.66 7.20
C LYS A 31 9.93 9.93 5.70
N TYR A 32 10.37 8.91 4.96
CA TYR A 32 10.85 9.03 3.58
C TYR A 32 9.97 8.36 2.53
N ILE A 33 9.12 7.42 2.94
CA ILE A 33 8.38 6.55 2.01
C ILE A 33 6.95 6.38 2.52
N ILE A 34 6.02 6.49 1.59
CA ILE A 34 4.63 6.10 1.72
C ILE A 34 4.46 4.71 1.11
N LYS A 35 3.87 3.79 1.88
CA LYS A 35 3.46 2.47 1.41
C LYS A 35 1.94 2.39 1.49
N ARG A 36 1.31 1.94 0.41
CA ARG A 36 -0.13 1.67 0.37
C ARG A 36 -0.35 0.26 -0.12
N VAL A 37 -1.28 -0.44 0.50
CA VAL A 37 -1.74 -1.77 0.09
C VAL A 37 -3.23 -1.68 -0.13
N LEU A 38 -3.66 -2.08 -1.31
CA LEU A 38 -5.06 -2.18 -1.66
C LEU A 38 -5.41 -3.66 -1.72
N SER A 39 -6.46 -4.01 -0.99
CA SER A 39 -6.97 -5.37 -0.91
C SER A 39 -8.49 -5.35 -1.08
N GLN A 40 -9.06 -6.43 -1.62
CA GLN A 40 -10.51 -6.55 -1.75
C GLN A 40 -11.01 -7.80 -1.02
N PHE A 41 -12.19 -7.71 -0.43
CA PHE A 41 -12.91 -8.89 0.04
C PHE A 41 -13.56 -9.59 -1.13
N ASN A 42 -13.39 -10.90 -1.23
CA ASN A 42 -14.18 -11.71 -2.15
C ASN A 42 -15.54 -12.09 -1.54
N ASN A 43 -16.37 -12.78 -2.32
CA ASN A 43 -17.69 -13.28 -1.87
C ASN A 43 -17.65 -14.22 -0.65
N LYS A 44 -16.45 -14.71 -0.26
CA LYS A 44 -16.23 -15.58 0.90
C LYS A 44 -15.64 -14.82 2.09
N GLU A 45 -15.67 -13.48 2.06
CA GLU A 45 -15.10 -12.59 3.09
C GLU A 45 -13.59 -12.77 3.28
N ILE A 46 -12.89 -13.33 2.29
CA ILE A 46 -11.43 -13.47 2.32
C ILE A 46 -10.83 -12.21 1.70
N LEU A 47 -9.91 -11.58 2.44
CA LEU A 47 -9.16 -10.43 1.98
C LEU A 47 -8.06 -10.87 1.01
N GLN A 48 -8.07 -10.35 -0.21
CA GLN A 48 -7.08 -10.66 -1.25
C GLN A 48 -6.36 -9.40 -1.71
N LEU A 49 -5.04 -9.53 -1.90
CA LEU A 49 -4.21 -8.41 -2.33
C LEU A 49 -4.52 -8.05 -3.79
N TYR A 50 -4.86 -6.79 -4.02
CA TYR A 50 -5.08 -6.28 -5.37
C TYR A 50 -3.83 -5.58 -5.89
N ILE A 51 -3.25 -4.65 -5.13
CA ILE A 51 -2.08 -3.89 -5.58
C ILE A 51 -1.26 -3.37 -4.41
N TYR A 52 0.05 -3.28 -4.61
CA TYR A 52 1.01 -2.71 -3.68
C TYR A 52 1.63 -1.44 -4.29
N PHE A 53 1.47 -0.31 -3.61
CA PHE A 53 2.05 0.97 -4.01
C PHE A 53 3.15 1.42 -3.05
N LEU A 54 4.23 1.93 -3.62
CA LEU A 54 5.34 2.50 -2.86
C LEU A 54 5.77 3.81 -3.51
N LYS A 55 5.65 4.91 -2.78
CA LYS A 55 6.03 6.26 -3.20
C LYS A 55 7.11 6.80 -2.28
N LYS A 56 8.21 7.30 -2.85
CA LYS A 56 9.19 8.09 -2.10
C LYS A 56 8.66 9.51 -1.93
N ASN A 57 8.74 10.04 -0.73
CA ASN A 57 8.32 11.42 -0.45
C ASN A 57 9.29 12.41 -1.10
N LEU A 58 8.77 13.57 -1.49
CA LEU A 58 9.60 14.69 -1.93
C LEU A 58 10.32 15.33 -0.73
N PRO A 59 11.45 16.02 -0.95
CA PRO A 59 12.17 16.72 0.12
C PRO A 59 11.29 17.65 0.95
N ALA A 60 10.38 18.37 0.31
CA ALA A 60 9.42 19.24 0.98
C ALA A 60 8.44 18.47 1.89
N GLU A 61 8.04 17.26 1.48
CA GLU A 61 7.07 16.43 2.21
C GLU A 61 7.68 15.78 3.47
N TYR A 62 9.02 15.66 3.55
CA TYR A 62 9.71 15.12 4.73
C TYR A 62 9.47 15.95 5.99
N ASN A 63 9.24 17.26 5.85
CA ASN A 63 9.15 18.19 6.98
C ASN A 63 7.71 18.48 7.42
N TYR A 64 6.72 17.97 6.71
CA TYR A 64 5.33 18.15 7.09
C TYR A 64 5.03 17.57 8.48
N LYS A 65 4.08 18.22 9.18
CA LYS A 65 3.51 17.68 10.42
C LYS A 65 2.83 16.33 10.14
N ILE A 66 2.78 15.46 11.14
CA ILE A 66 2.24 14.09 11.01
C ILE A 66 0.83 14.08 10.41
N TYR A 67 -0.01 15.06 10.75
CA TYR A 67 -1.37 15.15 10.20
C TYR A 67 -1.40 15.43 8.69
N ASN A 68 -0.61 16.40 8.22
CA ASN A 68 -0.49 16.71 6.79
C ASN A 68 0.14 15.56 6.00
N LYS A 69 1.06 14.83 6.62
CA LYS A 69 1.63 13.61 6.05
C LYS A 69 0.57 12.53 5.87
N LYS A 70 -0.36 12.36 6.82
CA LYS A 70 -1.47 11.40 6.66
C LYS A 70 -2.40 11.76 5.51
N LEU A 71 -2.72 13.05 5.34
CA LEU A 71 -3.54 13.53 4.22
C LEU A 71 -2.91 13.26 2.85
N LEU A 72 -1.60 13.47 2.72
CA LEU A 72 -0.83 13.10 1.52
C LEU A 72 -0.85 11.61 1.18
N ILE A 73 -1.29 10.76 2.11
CA ILE A 73 -1.42 9.33 1.85
C ILE A 73 -2.81 8.96 1.33
N VAL A 74 -3.79 9.85 1.48
CA VAL A 74 -5.12 9.63 0.90
C VAL A 74 -5.18 10.18 -0.51
N ILE A 75 -4.59 11.37 -0.72
CA ILE A 75 -4.46 12.05 -2.03
C ILE A 75 -3.45 11.31 -2.90
#